data_AF-A0A8W8MPN7-F1
#
_entry.id   AF-A0A8W8MPN7-F1
#
_cell.length_a   1.000
_cell.length_b   1.000
_cell.length_c   1.000
_cell.angle_alpha   90.00
_cell.angle_beta   90.00
_cell.angle_gamma   90.00
#
_symmetry.space_group_name_H-M   'P 1'
#
loop_
_entity.id
_entity.type
_entity.pdbx_description
1 polymer ?
#
loop_
_entity_poly.entity_id
_entity_poly.type
_entity_poly.pdbx_seq_one_letter_code
_entity_poly.pdbx_strand_id
1 'polypeptide(L)'
;MDSFTTRVSVVIVILGCLECSYVYFSRRCPAWQISNGIRKETWEKQTILQCFQFDANDTNSRHIYLNNGLTSLNCETAGKDHFLQALTEFSTKLYDTNYILSAAYCVEKKDYKLVNCSMPMRKFSYMKGFDIMYYSRVLRKIVSAPSEFDNTTFQIELCDLERL
;
A
#
# COMPACT_ATOMS: atom_id res chain seq x y z
N MET A 1 0.22 -17.70 -63.92
CA MET A 1 1.11 -17.82 -62.75
C MET A 1 0.87 -16.58 -61.91
N ASP A 2 -0.17 -16.62 -61.07
CA ASP A 2 -0.62 -15.46 -60.30
C ASP A 2 0.05 -15.46 -58.93
N SER A 3 0.76 -14.37 -58.64
CA SER A 3 1.45 -14.15 -57.38
C SER A 3 0.46 -13.70 -56.31
N PHE A 4 0.16 -14.57 -55.35
CA PHE A 4 -0.54 -14.21 -54.12
C PHE A 4 0.41 -13.44 -53.21
N THR A 5 0.21 -12.13 -53.09
CA THR A 5 0.89 -11.31 -52.08
C THR A 5 0.04 -11.29 -50.81
N THR A 6 0.32 -12.22 -49.90
CA THR A 6 -0.34 -12.29 -48.59
C THR A 6 0.12 -11.11 -47.73
N ARG A 7 -0.77 -10.14 -47.49
CA ARG A 7 -0.52 -9.07 -46.51
C ARG A 7 -0.64 -9.66 -45.11
N VAL A 8 0.49 -9.85 -44.43
CA VAL A 8 0.53 -10.20 -43.01
C VAL A 8 0.24 -8.93 -42.20
N SER A 9 -1.00 -8.79 -41.75
CA SER A 9 -1.37 -7.77 -40.77
C SER A 9 -0.90 -8.22 -39.39
N VAL A 10 0.20 -7.64 -38.90
CA VAL A 10 0.67 -7.83 -37.53
C VAL A 10 -0.27 -7.05 -36.60
N VAL A 11 -1.23 -7.76 -35.99
CA VAL A 11 -2.03 -7.23 -34.89
C VAL A 11 -1.13 -7.27 -33.64
N ILE A 12 -0.48 -6.14 -33.34
CA ILE A 12 0.17 -5.93 -32.05
C ILE A 12 -0.97 -5.74 -31.04
N VAL A 13 -1.38 -6.82 -30.38
CA VAL A 13 -2.24 -6.74 -29.21
C VAL A 13 -1.39 -6.14 -28.09
N ILE A 14 -1.56 -4.85 -27.82
CA ILE A 14 -1.02 -4.20 -26.63
C ILE A 14 -1.81 -4.76 -25.44
N LEU A 15 -1.40 -5.93 -24.94
CA LEU A 15 -1.81 -6.51 -23.66
C LEU A 15 -1.14 -5.81 -22.47
N GLY A 16 -0.43 -4.70 -22.70
CA GLY A 16 0.31 -3.97 -21.67
C GLY A 16 -0.50 -2.83 -21.08
N CYS A 17 -1.39 -3.09 -20.12
CA CYS A 17 -1.79 -2.09 -19.10
C CYS A 17 -2.72 -2.56 -17.98
N LEU A 18 -3.10 -3.83 -17.87
CA LEU A 18 -4.04 -4.26 -16.81
C LEU A 18 -3.38 -4.91 -15.58
N GLU A 19 -2.08 -5.21 -15.63
CA GLU A 19 -1.35 -5.74 -14.46
C GLU A 19 -0.76 -4.65 -13.53
N CYS A 20 -0.84 -3.37 -13.90
CA CYS A 20 -0.04 -2.29 -13.29
C CYS A 20 -0.57 -1.71 -11.97
N SER A 21 -1.68 -2.23 -11.42
CA SER A 21 -2.37 -1.59 -10.28
C SER A 21 -2.35 -2.41 -8.99
N TYR A 22 -1.90 -3.67 -9.03
CA TYR A 22 -1.81 -4.48 -7.82
C TYR A 22 -0.53 -4.15 -7.08
N VAL A 23 -0.70 -3.55 -5.91
CA VAL A 23 0.38 -3.17 -5.03
C VAL A 23 0.48 -4.23 -3.95
N TYR A 24 1.47 -5.09 -4.09
CA TYR A 24 1.77 -6.10 -3.08
C TYR A 24 2.73 -5.50 -2.05
N PHE A 25 2.69 -5.99 -0.83
CA PHE A 25 3.57 -5.50 0.22
C PHE A 25 4.14 -6.71 0.93
N SER A 26 5.46 -6.81 0.93
CA SER A 26 6.16 -7.97 1.48
C SER A 26 7.09 -7.55 2.59
N ARG A 27 6.60 -6.78 3.58
CA ARG A 27 7.37 -6.59 4.81
C ARG A 27 6.52 -6.08 5.96
N ARG A 28 6.57 -6.82 7.07
CA ARG A 28 6.14 -6.35 8.38
C ARG A 28 7.31 -5.76 9.12
N CYS A 29 7.14 -4.55 9.66
CA CYS A 29 8.09 -4.03 10.64
C CYS A 29 8.00 -4.88 11.92
N PRO A 30 9.15 -5.31 12.49
CA PRO A 30 9.20 -5.94 13.81
C PRO A 30 8.48 -5.11 14.87
N ALA A 31 8.00 -5.77 15.93
CA ALA A 31 7.18 -5.11 16.96
C ALA A 31 7.89 -3.96 17.69
N TRP A 32 9.22 -3.94 17.70
CA TRP A 32 10.08 -2.88 18.27
C TRP A 32 10.55 -1.86 17.21
N GLN A 33 9.90 -1.83 16.05
CA GLN A 33 10.16 -0.88 14.97
C GLN A 33 8.89 -0.13 14.60
N ILE A 34 9.03 0.95 13.83
CA ILE A 34 7.92 1.64 13.16
C ILE A 34 8.20 1.75 11.67
N SER A 35 7.13 1.70 10.87
CA SER A 35 7.19 2.16 9.49
C SER A 35 7.47 3.67 9.45
N ASN A 36 8.46 4.09 8.67
CA ASN A 36 8.89 5.49 8.51
C ASN A 36 8.91 5.94 7.04
N GLY A 37 8.56 5.04 6.13
CA GLY A 37 8.49 5.33 4.71
C GLY A 37 7.84 4.22 3.92
N ILE A 38 7.30 4.58 2.76
CA ILE A 38 6.84 3.65 1.74
C ILE A 38 7.44 4.01 0.40
N ARG A 39 8.00 3.03 -0.31
CA ARG A 39 8.60 3.20 -1.62
C ARG A 39 8.12 2.15 -2.61
N LYS A 40 7.95 2.54 -3.86
CA LYS A 40 7.67 1.65 -4.99
C LYS A 40 8.23 2.26 -6.26
N GLU A 41 9.10 1.54 -6.96
CA GLU A 41 9.54 1.92 -8.30
C GLU A 41 8.47 1.62 -9.37
N THR A 42 8.61 2.22 -10.55
CA THR A 42 7.66 2.03 -11.66
C THR A 42 7.59 0.58 -12.14
N TRP A 43 8.72 -0.13 -12.12
CA TRP A 43 8.82 -1.55 -12.49
C TRP A 43 8.55 -2.52 -11.33
N GLU A 44 8.51 -2.02 -10.08
CA GLU A 44 8.24 -2.86 -8.92
C GLU A 44 6.75 -3.16 -8.83
N LYS A 45 6.42 -4.44 -8.69
CA LYS A 45 5.05 -4.87 -8.36
C LYS A 45 4.71 -4.62 -6.88
N GLN A 46 5.72 -4.43 -6.04
CA GLN A 46 5.54 -4.38 -4.59
C GLN A 46 5.99 -3.04 -4.03
N THR A 47 5.27 -2.54 -3.02
CA THR A 47 5.73 -1.41 -2.21
C THR A 47 6.51 -1.93 -1.01
N ILE A 48 7.64 -1.28 -0.75
CA ILE A 48 8.56 -1.56 0.32
C ILE A 48 8.26 -0.60 1.49
N LEU A 49 7.97 -1.17 2.66
CA LEU A 49 7.97 -0.42 3.92
C LEU A 49 9.40 -0.29 4.44
N GLN A 50 9.76 0.92 4.82
CA GLN A 50 11.02 1.21 5.49
C GLN A 50 10.80 1.23 7.00
N CYS A 51 11.45 0.30 7.72
CA CYS A 51 11.28 0.11 9.15
C CYS A 51 12.47 0.67 9.92
N PHE A 52 12.19 1.39 11.01
CA PHE A 52 13.20 2.00 11.89
C PHE A 52 12.98 1.60 13.33
N GLN A 53 14.07 1.53 14.10
CA GLN A 53 14.01 1.19 15.52
C GLN A 53 13.17 2.21 16.29
N PHE A 54 12.30 1.72 17.17
CA PHE A 54 11.40 2.53 17.97
C PHE A 54 11.34 1.99 19.40
N ASP A 55 11.37 2.87 20.38
CA ASP A 55 11.40 2.51 21.80
C ASP A 55 9.99 2.24 22.36
N ALA A 56 9.22 1.44 21.63
CA ALA A 56 7.94 0.90 22.10
C ALA A 56 7.53 -0.32 21.29
N ASN A 57 6.91 -1.28 21.99
CA ASN A 57 6.33 -2.46 21.38
C ASN A 57 4.92 -2.18 20.85
N ASP A 58 4.54 -2.92 19.80
CA ASP A 58 3.16 -2.96 19.30
C ASP A 58 2.20 -3.43 20.41
N THR A 59 1.05 -2.77 20.51
CA THR A 59 -0.11 -3.18 21.32
C THR A 59 -1.35 -3.24 20.43
N ASN A 60 -2.35 -4.03 20.83
CA ASN A 60 -3.68 -4.10 20.20
C ASN A 60 -3.61 -4.13 18.66
N SER A 61 -3.11 -5.22 18.09
CA SER A 61 -2.97 -5.31 16.63
C SER A 61 -4.21 -5.82 15.93
N ARG A 62 -4.52 -5.26 14.76
CA ARG A 62 -5.66 -5.64 13.92
C ARG A 62 -5.24 -5.83 12.46
N HIS A 63 -5.84 -6.83 11.82
CA HIS A 63 -5.74 -7.01 10.38
C HIS A 63 -7.00 -6.43 9.71
N ILE A 64 -6.80 -5.54 8.74
CA ILE A 64 -7.87 -4.98 7.92
C ILE A 64 -7.75 -5.58 6.52
N TYR A 65 -8.70 -6.42 6.14
CA TYR A 65 -8.69 -7.06 4.81
C TYR A 65 -8.95 -6.03 3.71
N LEU A 66 -8.19 -6.14 2.63
CA LEU A 66 -8.20 -5.23 1.49
C LEU A 66 -8.79 -5.99 0.29
N ASN A 67 -9.93 -5.52 -0.19
CA ASN A 67 -10.54 -6.08 -1.40
C ASN A 67 -9.82 -5.52 -2.63
N ASN A 68 -9.17 -6.39 -3.41
CA ASN A 68 -8.53 -6.08 -4.70
C ASN A 68 -7.33 -5.10 -4.66
N GLY A 69 -6.39 -5.33 -3.74
CA GLY A 69 -5.17 -4.53 -3.64
C GLY A 69 -5.36 -3.17 -2.97
N LEU A 70 -4.29 -2.39 -2.85
CA LEU A 70 -4.26 -1.16 -2.05
C LEU A 70 -4.82 0.06 -2.80
N THR A 71 -6.10 0.03 -3.16
CA THR A 71 -6.80 1.24 -3.66
C THR A 71 -7.07 2.22 -2.53
N SER A 72 -7.30 1.71 -1.32
CA SER A 72 -7.46 2.50 -0.10
C SER A 72 -7.11 1.67 1.14
N LEU A 73 -6.65 2.35 2.18
CA LEU A 73 -6.27 1.80 3.48
C LEU A 73 -6.76 2.76 4.55
N ASN A 74 -7.43 2.25 5.59
CA ASN A 74 -7.82 3.07 6.72
C ASN A 74 -7.63 2.36 8.07
N CYS A 75 -6.48 2.57 8.73
CA CYS A 75 -6.22 2.00 10.05
C CYS A 75 -7.09 2.60 11.17
N GLU A 76 -7.76 3.74 10.96
CA GLU A 76 -8.70 4.30 11.94
C GLU A 76 -9.88 3.37 12.22
N THR A 77 -10.24 2.50 11.27
CA THR A 77 -11.32 1.52 11.46
C THR A 77 -10.98 0.44 12.49
N ALA A 78 -9.69 0.23 12.77
CA ALA A 78 -9.22 -0.64 13.84
C ALA A 78 -9.24 0.04 15.22
N GLY A 79 -9.07 1.37 15.25
CA GLY A 79 -9.10 2.18 16.46
C GLY A 79 -8.50 3.57 16.24
N LYS A 80 -8.74 4.48 17.18
CA LYS A 80 -8.28 5.88 17.07
C LYS A 80 -6.76 5.99 16.93
N ASP A 81 -6.02 5.23 17.72
CA ASP A 81 -4.55 5.31 17.79
C ASP A 81 -3.83 4.27 16.92
N HIS A 82 -4.57 3.59 16.03
CA HIS A 82 -4.00 2.59 15.14
C HIS A 82 -3.36 3.22 13.90
N PHE A 83 -2.17 2.74 13.54
CA PHE A 83 -1.45 3.12 12.32
C PHE A 83 -0.82 1.90 11.64
N LEU A 84 -0.36 2.07 10.39
CA LEU A 84 0.15 0.99 9.56
C LEU A 84 1.56 0.53 9.98
N GLN A 85 1.72 -0.77 10.21
CA GLN A 85 3.03 -1.42 10.45
C GLN A 85 3.42 -2.45 9.40
N ALA A 86 2.43 -2.98 8.69
CA ALA A 86 2.67 -3.90 7.60
C ALA A 86 1.49 -3.91 6.66
N LEU A 87 1.76 -4.41 5.47
CA LEU A 87 0.75 -4.97 4.58
C LEU A 87 1.18 -6.40 4.32
N THR A 88 0.25 -7.33 4.52
CA THR A 88 0.48 -8.77 4.62
C THR A 88 -0.45 -9.50 3.68
N GLU A 89 0.02 -10.59 3.10
CA GLU A 89 -0.80 -11.51 2.32
C GLU A 89 -1.06 -12.79 3.11
N PHE A 90 -2.30 -13.24 3.08
CA PHE A 90 -2.73 -14.51 3.63
C PHE A 90 -3.21 -15.38 2.47
N SER A 91 -2.59 -16.54 2.29
CA SER A 91 -3.14 -17.58 1.43
C SER A 91 -4.22 -18.32 2.23
N THR A 92 -5.45 -18.30 1.73
CA THR A 92 -6.54 -19.09 2.29
C THR A 92 -7.10 -20.02 1.21
N LYS A 93 -7.53 -21.21 1.60
CA LYS A 93 -8.15 -22.17 0.68
C LYS A 93 -9.68 -22.03 0.82
N LEU A 94 -10.34 -21.56 -0.23
CA LEU A 94 -11.80 -21.57 -0.33
C LEU A 94 -12.16 -22.61 -1.40
N TYR A 95 -12.75 -23.75 -0.98
CA TYR A 95 -12.93 -24.94 -1.83
C TYR A 95 -11.58 -25.49 -2.36
N ASP A 96 -11.46 -25.76 -3.66
CA ASP A 96 -10.22 -26.21 -4.32
C ASP A 96 -9.43 -25.07 -4.98
N THR A 97 -9.74 -23.81 -4.65
CA THR A 97 -8.99 -22.64 -5.11
C THR A 97 -8.25 -21.97 -3.95
N ASN A 98 -6.99 -21.62 -4.19
CA ASN A 98 -6.22 -20.77 -3.28
C ASN A 98 -6.57 -19.30 -3.58
N TYR A 99 -6.99 -18.58 -2.55
CA TYR A 99 -7.25 -17.15 -2.59
C TYR A 99 -6.16 -16.42 -1.81
N ILE A 100 -5.54 -15.43 -2.43
CA ILE A 100 -4.62 -14.52 -1.75
C ILE A 100 -5.45 -13.34 -1.24
N LEU A 101 -5.54 -13.21 0.08
CA LEU A 101 -6.13 -12.05 0.74
C LEU A 101 -5.03 -11.09 1.15
N SER A 102 -5.07 -9.86 0.64
CA SER A 102 -4.23 -8.79 1.15
C SER A 102 -4.90 -8.19 2.40
N ALA A 103 -4.10 -7.87 3.40
CA ALA A 103 -4.57 -7.21 4.61
C ALA A 103 -3.54 -6.21 5.11
N ALA A 104 -4.00 -5.16 5.77
CA ALA A 104 -3.17 -4.24 6.50
C ALA A 104 -3.04 -4.64 7.95
N TYR A 105 -1.82 -4.65 8.45
CA TYR A 105 -1.51 -4.81 9.86
C TYR A 105 -1.43 -3.42 10.50
N CYS A 106 -2.50 -3.07 11.22
CA CYS A 106 -2.61 -1.82 11.96
C CYS A 106 -2.40 -2.08 13.46
N VAL A 107 -1.64 -1.21 14.13
CA VAL A 107 -1.31 -1.39 15.55
C VAL A 107 -1.35 -0.08 16.31
N GLU A 108 -1.39 -0.20 17.63
CA GLU A 108 -1.01 0.86 18.56
C GLU A 108 0.44 0.65 19.05
N LYS A 109 1.02 1.67 19.67
CA LYS A 109 2.27 1.55 20.43
C LYS A 109 2.00 1.76 21.90
N LYS A 110 2.56 0.90 22.74
CA LYS A 110 2.42 1.00 24.20
C LYS A 110 2.87 2.40 24.67
N ASP A 111 2.02 3.07 25.44
CA ASP A 111 2.27 4.40 26.02
C ASP A 111 2.37 5.55 24.99
N TYR A 112 1.79 5.38 23.79
CA TYR A 112 1.67 6.43 22.78
C TYR A 112 0.24 6.56 22.25
N LYS A 113 -0.09 7.76 21.75
CA LYS A 113 -1.32 8.06 21.01
C LYS A 113 -1.01 8.81 19.72
N LEU A 114 -1.98 8.84 18.81
CA LEU A 114 -1.88 9.61 17.58
C LEU A 114 -2.41 11.03 17.78
N VAL A 115 -1.61 12.02 17.39
CA VAL A 115 -1.98 13.44 17.43
C VAL A 115 -1.62 14.11 16.10
N ASN A 116 -2.12 15.33 15.89
CA ASN A 116 -1.80 16.18 14.73
C ASN A 116 -1.92 15.46 13.37
N CYS A 117 -2.92 14.59 13.22
CA CYS A 117 -3.16 13.89 11.96
C CYS A 117 -3.47 14.89 10.83
N SER A 118 -2.78 14.76 9.71
CA SER A 118 -2.91 15.66 8.56
C SER A 118 -2.79 14.89 7.26
N MET A 119 -3.54 15.32 6.25
CA MET A 119 -3.45 14.80 4.89
C MET A 119 -2.81 15.86 3.98
N PRO A 120 -1.51 15.72 3.64
CA PRO A 120 -0.86 16.67 2.74
C PRO A 120 -1.61 16.74 1.40
N MET A 121 -1.67 17.94 0.79
CA MET A 121 -2.28 18.12 -0.54
C MET A 121 -1.54 17.38 -1.66
N ARG A 122 -0.31 16.92 -1.40
CA ARG A 122 0.49 16.16 -2.34
C ARG A 122 -0.18 14.81 -2.64
N LYS A 123 -0.36 14.54 -3.93
CA LYS A 123 -0.79 13.24 -4.46
C LYS A 123 0.41 12.43 -4.93
N PHE A 124 0.29 11.11 -4.81
CA PHE A 124 1.24 10.11 -5.28
C PHE A 124 0.55 9.19 -6.29
N SER A 125 1.30 8.38 -7.04
CA SER A 125 0.76 7.53 -8.09
C SER A 125 1.42 6.16 -8.06
N TYR A 126 0.63 5.08 -8.09
CA TYR A 126 1.18 3.73 -8.20
C TYR A 126 1.82 3.47 -9.57
N MET A 127 1.26 4.07 -10.63
CA MET A 127 1.80 3.96 -11.99
C MET A 127 3.14 4.67 -12.16
N LYS A 128 3.30 5.85 -11.55
CA LYS A 128 4.53 6.65 -11.66
C LYS A 128 5.59 6.29 -10.62
N GLY A 129 5.26 5.39 -9.70
CA GLY A 129 6.10 5.09 -8.55
C GLY A 129 6.11 6.23 -7.53
N PHE A 130 6.67 5.95 -6.36
CA PHE A 130 6.83 6.91 -5.27
C PHE A 130 7.93 6.48 -4.31
N ASP A 131 8.56 7.44 -3.66
CA ASP A 131 9.40 7.24 -2.48
C ASP A 131 9.00 8.28 -1.45
N ILE A 132 8.29 7.83 -0.41
CA ILE A 132 7.64 8.69 0.57
C ILE A 132 8.27 8.41 1.92
N MET A 133 9.04 9.37 2.40
CA MET A 133 9.59 9.39 3.75
C MET A 133 8.76 10.33 4.62
N TYR A 134 8.37 9.87 5.79
CA TYR A 134 7.52 10.64 6.72
C TYR A 134 8.14 10.74 8.12
N TYR A 135 9.45 10.99 8.16
CA TYR A 135 10.30 11.16 9.36
C TYR A 135 9.53 11.65 10.59
N SER A 136 9.57 10.85 11.67
CA SER A 136 8.93 11.13 12.97
C SER A 136 7.40 11.08 12.99
N ARG A 137 6.77 10.64 11.89
CA ARG A 137 5.32 10.43 11.78
C ARG A 137 5.03 8.99 11.40
N VAL A 138 3.76 8.63 11.46
CA VAL A 138 3.27 7.30 11.04
C VAL A 138 2.16 7.41 10.03
N LEU A 139 2.11 6.45 9.12
CA LEU A 139 1.10 6.35 8.08
C LEU A 139 -0.18 5.73 8.65
N ARG A 140 -1.27 6.50 8.68
CA ARG A 140 -2.57 6.04 9.19
C ARG A 140 -3.52 5.61 8.08
N LYS A 141 -3.54 6.34 6.97
CA LYS A 141 -4.45 6.10 5.85
C LYS A 141 -3.79 6.29 4.50
N ILE A 142 -4.26 5.54 3.52
CA ILE A 142 -4.04 5.79 2.10
C ILE A 142 -5.42 5.96 1.47
N VAL A 143 -5.67 7.11 0.87
CA VAL A 143 -6.98 7.48 0.33
C VAL A 143 -6.86 7.64 -1.17
N SER A 144 -7.68 6.90 -1.91
CA SER A 144 -7.80 7.06 -3.37
C SER A 144 -8.16 8.50 -3.70
N ALA A 145 -7.36 9.12 -4.56
CA ALA A 145 -7.55 10.52 -4.96
C ALA A 145 -7.32 10.70 -6.48
N PRO A 146 -8.09 9.98 -7.34
CA PRO A 146 -7.89 9.96 -8.78
C PRO A 146 -7.72 11.35 -9.40
N SER A 147 -6.94 11.42 -10.47
CA SER A 147 -6.79 12.60 -11.32
C SER A 147 -7.31 12.29 -12.72
N GLU A 148 -7.56 13.32 -13.52
CA GLU A 148 -8.03 13.18 -14.90
C GLU A 148 -7.12 12.28 -15.76
N PHE A 149 -5.80 12.27 -15.48
CA PHE A 149 -4.80 11.56 -16.26
C PHE A 149 -4.24 10.30 -15.59
N ASP A 150 -4.65 10.03 -14.34
CA ASP A 150 -4.11 8.92 -13.54
C ASP A 150 -5.10 8.50 -12.45
N ASN A 151 -5.76 7.36 -12.69
CA ASN A 151 -6.74 6.77 -11.79
C ASN A 151 -6.13 6.03 -10.60
N THR A 152 -4.81 5.85 -10.58
CA THR A 152 -4.07 5.20 -9.50
C THR A 152 -3.50 6.20 -8.49
N THR A 153 -3.88 7.47 -8.61
CA THR A 153 -3.40 8.50 -7.69
C THR A 153 -4.05 8.40 -6.31
N PHE A 154 -3.26 8.70 -5.28
CA PHE A 154 -3.67 8.60 -3.89
C PHE A 154 -3.05 9.71 -3.03
N GLN A 155 -3.64 9.93 -1.86
CA GLN A 155 -3.09 10.76 -0.79
C GLN A 155 -2.87 9.90 0.45
N ILE A 156 -2.06 10.42 1.37
CA ILE A 156 -1.74 9.74 2.63
C ILE A 156 -2.13 10.61 3.81
N GLU A 157 -2.63 10.00 4.87
CA GLU A 157 -2.79 10.65 6.17
C GLU A 157 -1.63 10.25 7.06
N LEU A 158 -0.91 11.24 7.57
CA LEU A 158 0.21 11.07 8.50
C LEU A 158 -0.19 11.65 9.85
N CYS A 159 0.22 10.98 10.93
CA CYS A 159 -0.02 11.42 12.30
C CYS A 159 1.29 11.41 13.09
N ASP A 160 1.37 12.26 14.11
CA ASP A 160 2.49 12.25 15.05
C ASP A 160 2.21 11.23 16.16
N LEU A 161 3.26 10.60 16.68
CA LEU A 161 3.19 9.77 17.88
C LEU A 161 3.56 10.62 19.09
N GLU A 162 2.62 10.81 20.02
CA GLU A 162 2.84 11.52 21.28
C GLU A 162 2.85 10.51 22.43
N ARG A 163 3.89 10.55 23.26
CA ARG A 163 3.99 9.72 24.47
C ARG A 163 2.96 10.20 25.50
N LEU A 164 2.28 9.25 26.12
CA LEU A 164 1.30 9.48 27.20
C LEU A 164 1.96 9.88 28.52
#